data_AF-A0A6M1YU79-F1
#
_entry.id   AF-A0A6M1YU79-F1
#
_cell.length_a   1.000
_cell.length_b   1.000
_cell.length_c   1.000
_cell.angle_alpha   90.00
_cell.angle_beta   90.00
_cell.angle_gamma   90.00
#
_symmetry.space_group_name_H-M   'P 1'
#
loop_
_entity.id
_entity.type
_entity.pdbx_description
1 polymer ?
#
loop_
_entity_poly.entity_id
_entity_poly.type
_entity_poly.pdbx_seq_one_letter_code
_entity_poly.pdbx_strand_id
1 'polypeptide(L)'
;MEKELVAILGEFFHLLARIDKRLERLEELENEKISKPNKKERLIPLSKWNDYHDYPTIGALRHLAFYRHKNGADKFIRNVGRRLLICEKRFFEWVDGKK
;
A
#
# COMPACT_ATOMS: atom_id res chain seq x y z
N MET A 1 32.09 34.39 33.99
CA MET A 1 32.58 34.31 32.59
C MET A 1 32.89 32.89 32.14
N GLU A 2 34.03 32.26 32.46
CA GLU A 2 34.36 30.93 31.87
C GLU A 2 33.36 29.82 32.22
N LYS A 3 32.91 29.73 33.48
CA LYS A 3 31.92 28.74 33.92
C LYS A 3 30.55 28.91 33.25
N GLU A 4 30.14 30.16 33.00
CA GLU A 4 28.90 30.46 32.29
C GLU A 4 29.03 30.11 30.82
N LEU A 5 30.20 30.38 30.21
CA LEU A 5 30.47 30.02 28.83
C LEU A 5 30.41 28.50 28.63
N VAL A 6 30.99 27.73 29.56
CA VAL A 6 30.94 26.26 29.55
C VAL A 6 29.52 25.74 29.75
N ALA A 7 28.72 26.37 30.62
CA ALA A 7 27.32 26.00 30.81
C ALA A 7 26.48 26.27 29.55
N ILE A 8 26.64 27.43 28.93
CA ILE A 8 25.98 27.82 27.68
C ILE A 8 26.35 26.85 26.55
N LEU A 9 27.63 26.50 26.43
CA LEU A 9 28.08 25.52 25.43
C LEU A 9 27.46 24.14 25.70
N GLY A 10 27.37 23.69 26.95
CA GLY A 10 26.71 22.44 27.31
C GLY A 10 25.22 22.41 26.93
N GLU A 11 24.49 23.50 27.20
CA GLU A 11 23.09 23.65 26.80
C GLU A 11 22.93 23.65 25.27
N PHE A 12 23.85 24.29 24.56
CA PHE A 12 23.86 24.33 23.11
C PHE A 12 24.12 22.94 22.50
N PHE A 13 25.10 22.19 23.00
CA PHE A 13 25.35 20.82 22.56
C PHE A 13 24.15 19.90 22.83
N HIS A 14 23.47 20.07 23.96
CA HIS A 14 22.25 19.32 24.26
C HIS A 14 21.10 19.69 23.29
N LEU A 15 21.00 20.96 22.91
CA LEU A 15 20.04 21.42 21.92
C LEU A 15 20.32 20.82 20.53
N LEU A 16 21.58 20.81 20.10
CA LEU A 16 21.99 20.20 18.83
C LEU A 16 21.66 18.72 18.78
N ALA A 17 22.01 17.96 19.83
CA ALA A 17 21.68 16.54 19.91
C ALA A 17 20.16 16.28 19.85
N ARG A 18 19.35 17.19 20.42
CA ARG A 18 17.88 17.12 20.33
C ARG A 18 17.37 17.40 18.91
N ILE A 19 18.02 18.30 18.17
CA ILE A 19 17.66 18.60 16.76
C ILE A 19 18.00 17.41 15.87
N ASP A 20 19.18 16.81 16.02
CA ASP A 20 19.59 15.64 15.23
C ASP A 20 18.63 14.47 15.41
N LYS A 21 18.27 14.15 16.65
CA LYS A 21 17.28 13.09 16.94
C LYS A 21 15.90 13.39 16.36
N ARG A 22 15.54 14.67 16.24
CA ARG A 22 14.28 15.09 15.62
C ARG A 22 14.34 14.96 14.11
N LEU A 23 15.50 15.22 13.50
CA LEU A 23 15.73 15.02 12.06
C LEU A 23 15.65 13.53 11.70
N GLU A 24 16.31 12.66 12.46
CA GLU A 24 16.25 11.20 12.27
C GLU A 24 14.80 10.68 12.30
N ARG A 25 14.01 11.10 13.30
CA ARG A 25 12.59 10.77 13.38
C ARG A 25 11.78 11.29 12.19
N LEU A 26 12.11 12.47 11.65
CA LEU A 26 11.40 13.02 10.49
C LEU A 26 11.72 12.21 9.22
N GLU A 27 12.96 11.78 9.05
CA GLU A 27 13.38 10.90 7.96
C GLU A 27 12.70 9.53 8.05
N GLU A 28 12.60 8.93 9.24
CA GLU A 28 11.83 7.71 9.47
C GLU A 28 10.36 7.86 9.05
N LEU A 29 9.71 8.95 9.47
CA LEU A 29 8.32 9.24 9.13
C LEU A 29 8.10 9.49 7.64
N GLU A 30 9.08 10.09 6.96
CA GLU A 30 9.05 10.29 5.52
C GLU A 30 9.22 8.97 4.77
N ASN A 31 10.17 8.13 5.18
CA ASN A 31 10.36 6.79 4.64
C ASN A 31 9.13 5.89 4.86
N GLU A 32 8.45 5.98 6.00
CA GLU A 32 7.18 5.30 6.26
C GLU A 32 6.04 5.78 5.34
N LYS A 33 6.00 7.08 4.99
CA LYS A 33 5.02 7.61 4.03
C LYS A 33 5.31 7.14 2.61
N ILE A 34 6.58 7.11 2.20
CA ILE A 34 7.02 6.66 0.87
C ILE A 34 6.74 5.16 0.68
N SER A 35 6.91 4.35 1.73
CA SER A 35 6.64 2.90 1.70
C SER A 35 5.15 2.52 1.67
N LYS A 36 4.24 3.46 1.95
CA LYS A 36 2.79 3.28 1.78
C LYS A 36 2.34 3.95 0.49
N PRO A 37 2.47 3.31 -0.69
CA PRO A 37 1.87 3.86 -1.89
C PRO A 37 0.36 3.88 -1.68
N ASN A 38 -0.19 5.08 -1.47
CA ASN A 38 -1.63 5.36 -1.56
C ASN A 38 -2.08 5.33 -3.03
N LYS A 39 -1.61 4.34 -3.79
CA LYS A 39 -2.18 3.97 -5.08
C LYS A 39 -3.47 3.24 -4.74
N LYS A 40 -4.60 3.96 -4.76
CA LYS A 40 -5.92 3.34 -4.78
C LYS A 40 -5.88 2.23 -5.84
N GLU A 41 -5.96 0.98 -5.39
CA GLU A 41 -5.87 -0.16 -6.29
C GLU A 41 -6.98 -0.05 -7.32
N ARG A 42 -6.65 -0.24 -8.61
CA ARG A 42 -7.64 -0.10 -9.68
C ARG A 42 -8.71 -1.17 -9.51
N LEU A 43 -9.95 -0.73 -9.33
CA LEU A 43 -11.12 -1.60 -9.25
C LEU A 43 -11.88 -1.56 -10.57
N ILE A 44 -11.91 -2.69 -11.26
CA ILE A 44 -12.59 -2.85 -12.55
C ILE A 44 -13.86 -3.65 -12.33
N PRO A 45 -15.05 -3.19 -12.78
CA PRO A 45 -16.24 -4.03 -12.76
C PRO A 45 -16.00 -5.33 -13.51
N LEU A 46 -16.42 -6.48 -12.95
CA LEU A 46 -16.20 -7.79 -13.57
C LEU A 46 -16.74 -7.86 -15.00
N SER A 47 -17.88 -7.21 -15.26
CA SER A 47 -18.49 -7.11 -16.60
C SER A 47 -17.70 -6.26 -17.60
N LYS A 48 -16.70 -5.51 -17.13
CA LYS A 48 -15.87 -4.58 -17.90
C LYS A 48 -14.41 -5.01 -17.96
N TRP A 49 -14.08 -6.21 -17.48
CA TRP A 49 -12.72 -6.70 -17.46
C TRP A 49 -12.09 -6.76 -18.86
N ASN A 50 -12.82 -7.34 -19.82
CA ASN A 50 -12.33 -7.49 -21.19
C ASN A 50 -12.27 -6.18 -22.00
N ASP A 51 -12.72 -5.05 -21.45
CA ASP A 51 -12.45 -3.72 -22.03
C ASP A 51 -10.98 -3.30 -21.77
N TYR A 52 -10.27 -3.99 -20.86
CA TYR A 52 -8.90 -3.66 -20.44
C TYR A 52 -7.91 -4.83 -20.56
N HIS A 53 -8.38 -6.07 -20.46
CA HIS A 53 -7.53 -7.27 -20.45
C HIS A 53 -8.17 -8.40 -21.26
N ASP A 54 -7.43 -9.01 -22.19
CA ASP A 54 -7.96 -10.09 -23.03
C ASP A 54 -8.22 -11.39 -22.25
N TYR A 55 -7.46 -11.59 -21.17
CA TYR A 55 -7.54 -12.77 -20.31
C TYR A 55 -7.78 -12.37 -18.85
N PRO A 56 -8.56 -13.15 -18.08
CA PRO A 56 -9.51 -14.19 -18.50
C PRO A 56 -10.76 -13.60 -19.17
N THR A 57 -11.54 -14.46 -19.84
CA THR A 57 -12.85 -14.05 -20.40
C THR A 57 -13.85 -13.74 -19.29
N ILE A 58 -14.87 -12.92 -19.58
CA ILE A 58 -15.95 -12.60 -18.61
C ILE A 58 -16.61 -13.89 -18.09
N GLY A 59 -16.82 -14.89 -18.95
CA GLY A 59 -17.39 -16.19 -18.57
C GLY A 59 -16.54 -16.91 -17.52
N ALA A 60 -15.23 -16.99 -17.76
CA ALA A 60 -14.28 -17.57 -16.82
C ALA A 60 -14.24 -16.77 -15.50
N LEU A 61 -14.30 -15.44 -15.55
CA LEU A 61 -14.38 -14.61 -14.36
C LEU A 61 -15.66 -14.82 -13.55
N ARG A 62 -16.81 -14.97 -14.20
CA ARG A 62 -18.06 -15.30 -13.51
C ARG A 62 -17.96 -16.65 -12.80
N HIS A 63 -17.36 -17.65 -13.45
CA HIS A 63 -17.10 -18.93 -12.83
C HIS A 63 -16.15 -18.80 -11.62
N LEU A 64 -15.05 -18.06 -11.76
CA LEU A 64 -14.14 -17.77 -10.65
C LEU A 64 -14.84 -17.05 -9.50
N ALA A 65 -15.68 -16.06 -9.80
CA ALA A 65 -16.45 -15.31 -8.82
C ALA A 65 -17.48 -16.18 -8.08
N PHE A 66 -18.14 -17.09 -8.80
CA PHE A 66 -19.09 -18.02 -8.20
C PHE A 66 -18.42 -18.98 -7.22
N TYR A 67 -17.24 -19.51 -7.59
CA TYR A 67 -16.45 -20.43 -6.75
C TYR A 67 -15.36 -19.74 -5.91
N ARG A 68 -15.47 -18.42 -5.68
CA ARG A 68 -14.43 -17.60 -5.04
C ARG A 68 -13.92 -18.12 -3.69
N HIS A 69 -14.84 -18.71 -2.91
CA HIS A 69 -14.60 -19.29 -1.60
C HIS A 69 -13.76 -20.58 -1.65
N LYS A 70 -13.67 -21.23 -2.83
CA LYS A 70 -12.89 -22.47 -3.04
C LYS A 70 -11.57 -22.23 -3.77
N ASN A 71 -11.54 -21.27 -4.69
CA ASN A 71 -10.39 -21.05 -5.59
C ASN A 71 -9.45 -19.91 -5.16
N GLY A 72 -9.83 -19.14 -4.12
CA GLY A 72 -9.05 -18.03 -3.58
C GLY A 72 -9.32 -16.69 -4.28
N ALA A 73 -10.30 -16.60 -5.18
CA ALA A 73 -10.65 -15.36 -5.88
C ALA A 73 -11.23 -14.28 -4.94
N ASP A 74 -11.62 -14.63 -3.72
CA ASP A 74 -11.94 -13.69 -2.64
C ASP A 74 -10.84 -12.64 -2.37
N LYS A 75 -9.59 -12.97 -2.72
CA LYS A 75 -8.44 -12.06 -2.56
C LYS A 75 -8.51 -10.84 -3.48
N PHE A 76 -9.04 -11.02 -4.69
CA PHE A 76 -9.07 -9.98 -5.72
C PHE A 76 -10.49 -9.57 -6.15
N ILE A 77 -11.53 -10.33 -5.82
CA ILE A 77 -12.93 -9.98 -6.10
C ILE A 77 -13.58 -9.34 -4.87
N ARG A 78 -14.26 -8.20 -5.09
CA ARG A 78 -14.98 -7.44 -4.06
C ARG A 78 -16.45 -7.27 -4.43
N ASN A 79 -17.32 -7.52 -3.46
CA ASN A 79 -18.74 -7.14 -3.56
C ASN A 79 -18.89 -5.70 -3.10
N VAL A 80 -19.36 -4.82 -3.97
CA VAL A 80 -19.69 -3.44 -3.64
C VAL A 80 -21.15 -3.22 -4.02
N GLY A 81 -22.04 -3.36 -3.04
CA GLY A 81 -23.48 -3.38 -3.25
C GLY A 81 -23.89 -4.53 -4.17
N ARG A 82 -24.48 -4.21 -5.33
CA ARG A 82 -24.94 -5.17 -6.34
C ARG A 82 -23.89 -5.45 -7.44
N ARG A 83 -22.67 -4.94 -7.30
CA ARG A 83 -21.62 -5.05 -8.33
C ARG A 83 -20.43 -5.86 -7.82
N LEU A 84 -19.90 -6.70 -8.69
CA LEU A 84 -18.62 -7.38 -8.52
C LEU A 84 -17.52 -6.53 -9.14
N LEU A 85 -16.53 -6.16 -8.32
CA LEU A 85 -15.33 -5.45 -8.76
C LEU A 85 -14.11 -6.36 -8.61
N ILE A 86 -13.17 -6.23 -9.54
CA ILE A 86 -11.90 -6.93 -9.58
C ILE A 86 -10.81 -5.92 -9.25
N CYS A 87 -10.03 -6.21 -8.22
CA CYS A 87 -8.81 -5.50 -7.92
C CYS A 87 -7.70 -6.02 -8.85
N GLU A 88 -7.40 -5.23 -9.88
CA GLU A 88 -6.49 -5.60 -10.96
C GLU A 88 -5.12 -6.07 -10.44
N LYS A 89 -4.51 -5.29 -9.54
CA LYS A 89 -3.21 -5.63 -8.94
C LYS A 89 -3.21 -7.02 -8.27
N ARG A 90 -4.20 -7.26 -7.40
CA ARG A 90 -4.32 -8.52 -6.65
C ARG A 90 -4.69 -9.70 -7.54
N PHE A 91 -5.38 -9.45 -8.64
CA PHE A 91 -5.63 -10.48 -9.64
C PHE A 91 -4.30 -10.96 -10.22
N PHE A 92 -3.42 -10.06 -10.66
CA PHE A 92 -2.11 -10.43 -11.19
C PHE A 92 -1.21 -11.09 -10.14
N GLU A 93 -1.16 -10.57 -8.91
CA GLU A 93 -0.44 -11.22 -7.80
C GLU A 93 -0.91 -12.66 -7.58
N TRP A 94 -2.22 -12.92 -7.70
CA TRP A 94 -2.78 -14.27 -7.57
C TRP A 94 -2.42 -15.17 -8.75
N VAL A 95 -2.38 -14.64 -9.98
CA VAL A 95 -1.95 -15.38 -11.17
C VAL A 95 -0.46 -15.74 -11.08
N ASP A 96 0.39 -14.80 -10.66
CA ASP A 96 1.83 -15.02 -10.54
C ASP A 96 2.18 -16.02 -9.44
N GLY A 97 1.46 -15.98 -8.31
CA GLY A 97 1.63 -16.93 -7.21
C GLY A 97 1.07 -18.34 -7.47
N LYS A 98 0.46 -18.58 -8.64
CA LYS A 98 -0.05 -19.90 -9.06
C LYS A 98 0.93 -20.67 -9.97
N LYS A 99 2.15 -20.18 -10.17
CA LYS A 99 3.24 -20.89 -10.85
C LYS A 99 3.76 -22.08 -10.06
#